data_AF-A0A955HXT4-F1
#
_entry.id   AF-A0A955HXT4-F1
#
_cell.length_a   1.000
_cell.length_b   1.000
_cell.length_c   1.000
_cell.angle_alpha   90.00
_cell.angle_beta   90.00
_cell.angle_gamma   90.00
#
_symmetry.space_group_name_H-M   'P 1'
#
loop_
_entity.id
_entity.type
_entity.pdbx_description
1 polymer ?
#
loop_
_entity_poly.entity_id
_entity_poly.type
_entity_poly.pdbx_seq_one_letter_code
_entity_poly.pdbx_strand_id
1 'polypeptide(L)'
;MRKKKHKETIQEVEIRLPSLLSAYLTPVAIIITTVIVCFVILFATRGSSLLITSADSDDSVAGALSYAGRGKALGDFKTFTEYDNELCTEDGKPVVFMFSATWCPHCQWVGDTFNSWAKEQKDVVVYRYEVDTNENVLTGEKGIPEEHKKIYDEFNPNQTIPTFVFGCKYARVGNGYENENDLQKEVDTFNDVVSKIL
;
A
#
# COMPACT_ATOMS: atom_id res chain seq x y z
N MET A 1 -10.16 -52.99 24.82
CA MET A 1 -9.33 -52.85 23.60
C MET A 1 -8.03 -52.13 23.96
N ARG A 2 -6.89 -52.85 24.01
CA ARG A 2 -5.57 -52.33 24.43
C ARG A 2 -4.80 -51.83 23.20
N LYS A 3 -4.51 -50.53 23.12
CA LYS A 3 -3.61 -49.98 22.09
C LYS A 3 -2.15 -50.20 22.51
N LYS A 4 -1.41 -51.01 21.75
CA LYS A 4 0.04 -51.23 21.92
C LYS A 4 0.80 -50.01 21.40
N LYS A 5 1.71 -49.49 22.22
CA LYS A 5 2.63 -48.39 21.89
C LYS A 5 3.90 -49.00 21.27
N HIS A 6 4.18 -48.71 20.01
CA HIS A 6 5.42 -49.14 19.34
C HIS A 6 6.51 -48.09 19.66
N LYS A 7 7.65 -48.55 20.16
CA LYS A 7 8.80 -47.74 20.54
C LYS A 7 9.91 -48.12 19.56
N GLU A 8 10.15 -47.26 18.58
CA GLU A 8 11.29 -47.43 17.66
C GLU A 8 12.55 -46.85 18.31
N THR A 9 13.61 -47.65 18.28
CA THR A 9 14.94 -47.34 18.79
C THR A 9 15.79 -46.85 17.63
N ILE A 10 16.27 -45.60 17.70
CA ILE A 10 17.19 -45.03 16.71
C ILE A 10 18.62 -45.34 17.16
N GLN A 11 19.39 -46.00 16.29
CA GLN A 11 20.83 -46.23 16.45
C GLN A 11 21.61 -44.98 16.03
N GLU A 12 22.45 -44.47 16.92
CA GLU A 12 23.40 -43.40 16.61
C GLU A 12 24.55 -43.92 15.74
N VAL A 13 24.75 -43.28 14.59
CA VAL A 13 25.89 -43.50 13.70
C VAL A 13 26.92 -42.41 14.00
N GLU A 14 28.00 -42.78 14.68
CA GLU A 14 29.11 -41.87 14.99
C GLU A 14 30.02 -41.75 13.77
N ILE A 15 29.88 -40.65 13.01
CA ILE A 15 30.69 -40.34 11.83
C ILE A 15 31.94 -39.56 12.29
N ARG A 16 33.11 -40.21 12.29
CA ARG A 16 34.41 -39.53 12.44
C ARG A 16 34.80 -38.80 11.15
N LEU A 17 34.74 -37.48 11.17
CA LEU A 17 35.30 -36.62 10.10
C LEU A 17 36.84 -36.51 10.23
N PRO A 18 37.61 -36.72 9.15
CA PRO A 18 39.06 -36.51 9.16
C PRO A 18 39.43 -35.03 9.11
N SER A 19 40.46 -34.67 9.88
CA SER A 19 41.03 -33.35 10.10
C SER A 19 41.86 -32.84 8.92
N LEU A 20 41.23 -32.45 7.81
CA LEU A 20 41.91 -31.88 6.63
C LEU A 20 41.62 -30.38 6.40
N LEU A 21 40.99 -29.70 7.37
CA LEU A 21 40.57 -28.30 7.22
C LEU A 21 41.67 -27.24 7.48
N SER A 22 42.87 -27.59 7.97
CA SER A 22 43.87 -26.57 8.33
C SER A 22 44.79 -26.11 7.18
N ALA A 23 44.72 -26.72 6.00
CA ALA A 23 45.67 -26.42 4.91
C ALA A 23 45.17 -25.38 3.88
N TYR A 24 43.89 -25.00 3.91
CA TYR A 24 43.29 -24.10 2.89
C TYR A 24 42.86 -22.72 3.42
N LEU A 25 42.98 -22.46 4.71
CA LEU A 25 42.49 -21.21 5.32
C LEU A 25 43.45 -20.02 5.18
N THR A 26 44.74 -20.25 4.91
CA THR A 26 45.74 -19.16 4.86
C THR A 26 45.79 -18.37 3.53
N PRO A 27 45.61 -18.96 2.32
CA PRO A 27 45.67 -18.14 1.09
C PRO A 27 44.37 -17.36 0.81
N VAL A 28 43.20 -17.82 1.28
CA VAL A 28 41.90 -17.16 1.01
C VAL A 28 41.74 -15.86 1.80
N ALA A 29 42.20 -15.83 3.05
CA ALA A 29 42.13 -14.63 3.89
C ALA A 29 42.96 -13.46 3.33
N ILE A 30 44.11 -13.75 2.71
CA ILE A 30 44.97 -12.73 2.09
C ILE A 30 44.29 -12.08 0.87
N ILE A 31 43.61 -12.89 0.04
CA ILE A 31 42.90 -12.39 -1.16
C ILE A 31 41.72 -11.48 -0.78
N ILE A 32 40.97 -11.82 0.28
CA ILE A 32 39.81 -11.01 0.71
C ILE A 32 40.27 -9.64 1.22
N THR A 33 41.36 -9.59 2.00
CA THR A 33 41.87 -8.32 2.54
C THR A 33 42.40 -7.37 1.46
N THR A 34 43.08 -7.89 0.41
CA THR A 34 43.58 -7.04 -0.67
C THR A 34 42.46 -6.49 -1.55
N VAL A 35 41.40 -7.25 -1.79
CA VAL A 35 40.22 -6.78 -2.55
C VAL A 35 39.48 -5.66 -1.79
N ILE A 36 39.30 -5.80 -0.47
CA ILE A 36 38.62 -4.78 0.35
C ILE A 36 39.42 -3.47 0.38
N VAL A 37 40.75 -3.53 0.55
CA VAL A 37 41.60 -2.33 0.55
C VAL A 37 41.57 -1.62 -0.81
N CYS A 38 41.61 -2.36 -1.92
CA CYS A 38 41.48 -1.78 -3.26
C CYS A 38 40.11 -1.11 -3.48
N PHE A 39 39.02 -1.69 -2.96
CA PHE A 39 37.68 -1.11 -3.09
C PHE A 39 37.53 0.19 -2.30
N VAL A 40 38.10 0.26 -1.10
CA VAL A 40 38.07 1.49 -0.28
C VAL A 40 38.89 2.61 -0.92
N ILE A 41 40.07 2.31 -1.49
CA ILE A 41 40.88 3.31 -2.19
C ILE A 41 40.18 3.82 -3.45
N LEU A 42 39.50 2.95 -4.21
CA LEU A 42 38.75 3.35 -5.41
C LEU A 42 37.51 4.21 -5.10
N PHE A 43 36.88 4.03 -3.93
CA PHE A 43 35.75 4.85 -3.51
C PHE A 43 36.18 6.19 -2.89
N ALA A 44 37.34 6.26 -2.24
CA ALA A 44 37.81 7.49 -1.58
C ALA A 44 38.30 8.58 -2.57
N THR A 45 38.64 8.25 -3.82
CA THR A 45 39.13 9.23 -4.81
C THR A 45 38.09 9.65 -5.86
N ARG A 46 36.83 9.19 -5.76
CA ARG A 46 35.73 9.66 -6.63
C ARG A 46 34.82 10.64 -5.89
N GLY A 47 35.43 11.71 -5.40
CA GLY A 47 34.71 12.92 -5.01
C GLY A 47 34.45 13.82 -6.23
N SER A 48 33.18 14.16 -6.43
CA SER A 48 32.72 15.42 -7.02
C SER A 48 32.81 15.59 -8.55
N SER A 49 31.80 15.09 -9.25
CA SER A 49 31.12 15.87 -10.29
C SER A 49 29.64 15.50 -10.30
N LEU A 50 28.89 16.35 -9.62
CA LEU A 50 27.44 16.38 -9.59
C LEU A 50 26.95 16.87 -10.96
N LEU A 51 26.50 15.96 -11.82
CA LEU A 51 25.59 16.28 -12.91
C LEU A 51 24.37 15.35 -12.74
N ILE A 52 23.39 15.87 -12.02
CA ILE A 52 22.03 15.32 -12.04
C ILE A 52 21.47 15.72 -13.39
N THR A 53 21.54 14.81 -14.36
CA THR A 53 20.65 14.86 -15.51
C THR A 53 19.31 14.33 -15.02
N SER A 54 18.30 15.19 -14.93
CA SER A 54 16.91 14.78 -14.82
C SER A 54 16.60 13.84 -15.97
N ALA A 55 16.46 12.56 -15.66
CA ALA A 55 15.88 11.60 -16.56
C ALA A 55 14.37 11.85 -16.56
N ASP A 56 13.90 12.59 -17.56
CA ASP A 56 12.50 12.59 -17.95
C ASP A 56 12.18 11.18 -18.44
N SER A 57 11.57 10.39 -17.57
CA SER A 57 10.92 9.13 -17.94
C SER A 57 9.58 9.46 -18.59
N ASP A 58 9.62 9.80 -19.86
CA ASP A 58 8.48 9.70 -20.77
C ASP A 58 8.33 8.23 -21.16
N ASP A 59 7.37 7.52 -20.56
CA ASP A 59 6.84 6.28 -21.13
C ASP A 59 5.36 6.11 -20.72
N SER A 60 4.48 6.35 -21.71
CA SER A 60 3.12 5.83 -21.85
C SER A 60 2.19 5.85 -20.63
N VAL A 61 1.53 6.98 -20.39
CA VAL A 61 0.40 7.06 -19.44
C VAL A 61 -0.93 7.06 -20.18
N ALA A 62 -1.58 5.89 -20.21
CA ALA A 62 -3.02 5.87 -20.07
C ALA A 62 -3.32 6.24 -18.60
N GLY A 63 -4.03 7.36 -18.37
CA GLY A 63 -4.59 7.71 -17.06
C GLY A 63 -3.61 8.02 -15.92
N ALA A 64 -2.62 8.91 -16.10
CA ALA A 64 -1.81 9.34 -14.97
C ALA A 64 -2.67 10.12 -13.95
N LEU A 65 -2.75 9.63 -12.72
CA LEU A 65 -3.36 10.35 -11.61
C LEU A 65 -2.57 11.63 -11.32
N SER A 66 -3.24 12.78 -11.40
CA SER A 66 -2.66 14.07 -10.98
C SER A 66 -2.93 14.29 -9.50
N TYR A 67 -1.89 14.40 -8.66
CA TYR A 67 -2.03 14.65 -7.22
C TYR A 67 -0.89 15.48 -6.61
N ALA A 68 -1.24 16.48 -5.80
CA ALA A 68 -0.30 17.39 -5.14
C ALA A 68 -0.40 17.36 -3.60
N GLY A 69 -0.26 16.19 -2.97
CA GLY A 69 -0.02 16.05 -1.53
C GLY A 69 -1.10 16.58 -0.55
N ARG A 70 -0.96 16.33 0.76
CA ARG A 70 -1.95 16.75 1.77
C ARG A 70 -1.75 18.21 2.10
N GLY A 71 -2.67 19.03 1.63
CA GLY A 71 -2.90 20.38 2.11
C GLY A 71 -3.53 20.41 3.51
N LYS A 72 -3.79 21.63 3.95
CA LYS A 72 -4.28 21.91 5.31
C LYS A 72 -5.75 21.49 5.44
N ALA A 73 -6.12 20.86 6.55
CA ALA A 73 -7.52 20.64 6.89
C ALA A 73 -8.26 21.99 7.03
N LEU A 74 -9.37 22.15 6.32
CA LEU A 74 -10.20 23.36 6.28
C LEU A 74 -11.36 23.29 7.27
N GLY A 75 -11.89 22.10 7.54
CA GLY A 75 -13.00 21.88 8.45
C GLY A 75 -13.73 20.59 8.14
N ASP A 76 -14.91 20.41 8.73
CA ASP A 76 -15.74 19.23 8.50
C ASP A 76 -16.91 19.55 7.55
N PHE A 77 -17.15 18.65 6.61
CA PHE A 77 -18.34 18.61 5.77
C PHE A 77 -19.04 17.27 5.99
N LYS A 78 -20.20 17.31 6.66
CA LYS A 78 -20.89 16.10 7.14
C LYS A 78 -19.96 15.26 8.02
N THR A 79 -19.70 14.02 7.64
CA THR A 79 -18.80 13.10 8.35
C THR A 79 -17.39 13.08 7.76
N PHE A 80 -17.10 13.94 6.76
CA PHE A 80 -15.78 14.05 6.12
C PHE A 80 -15.03 15.28 6.61
N THR A 81 -13.71 15.20 6.64
CA THR A 81 -12.84 16.38 6.76
C THR A 81 -12.50 16.88 5.36
N GLU A 82 -12.66 18.18 5.14
CA GLU A 82 -12.25 18.90 3.93
C GLU A 82 -10.80 19.38 4.03
N TYR A 83 -10.07 19.30 2.93
CA TYR A 83 -8.67 19.67 2.79
C TYR A 83 -8.47 20.66 1.64
N ASP A 84 -7.54 21.59 1.82
CA ASP A 84 -7.10 22.57 0.82
C ASP A 84 -6.14 21.94 -0.18
N ASN A 85 -6.65 21.00 -0.97
CA ASN A 85 -5.88 20.25 -1.95
C ASN A 85 -6.38 20.54 -3.36
N GLU A 86 -5.48 20.35 -4.32
CA GLU A 86 -5.87 20.20 -5.71
C GLU A 86 -6.71 18.93 -5.89
N LEU A 87 -7.71 19.03 -6.77
CA LEU A 87 -8.58 17.92 -7.09
C LEU A 87 -7.77 16.83 -7.79
N CYS A 88 -7.73 15.62 -7.23
CA CYS A 88 -7.11 14.51 -7.93
C CYS A 88 -8.05 13.91 -8.97
N THR A 89 -7.52 13.79 -10.18
CA THR A 89 -8.28 13.35 -11.35
C THR A 89 -7.53 12.28 -12.12
N GLU A 90 -8.29 11.38 -12.72
CA GLU A 90 -7.83 10.39 -13.69
C GLU A 90 -8.73 10.50 -14.92
N ASP A 91 -8.13 10.58 -16.10
CA ASP A 91 -8.84 10.81 -17.38
C ASP A 91 -9.83 12.01 -17.33
N GLY A 92 -9.46 13.07 -16.60
CA GLY A 92 -10.24 14.29 -16.46
C GLY A 92 -11.46 14.16 -15.53
N LYS A 93 -11.61 13.04 -14.80
CA LYS A 93 -12.68 12.83 -13.82
C LYS A 93 -12.13 12.78 -12.40
N PRO A 94 -12.85 13.29 -11.40
CA PRO A 94 -12.44 13.15 -10.00
C PRO A 94 -12.34 11.68 -9.60
N VAL A 95 -11.39 11.36 -8.73
CA VAL A 95 -11.18 10.00 -8.25
C VAL A 95 -11.71 9.82 -6.83
N VAL A 96 -12.36 8.69 -6.57
CA VAL A 96 -12.86 8.29 -5.25
C VAL A 96 -12.24 6.96 -4.86
N PHE A 97 -11.75 6.88 -3.62
CA PHE A 97 -11.15 5.70 -3.05
C PHE A 97 -11.90 5.24 -1.80
N MET A 98 -12.06 3.93 -1.67
CA MET A 98 -12.28 3.25 -0.40
C MET A 98 -11.14 2.26 -0.17
N PHE A 99 -10.38 2.45 0.91
CA PHE A 99 -9.39 1.49 1.38
C PHE A 99 -9.99 0.66 2.53
N SER A 100 -9.87 -0.65 2.42
CA SER A 100 -10.59 -1.67 3.20
C SER A 100 -9.66 -2.83 3.55
N ALA A 101 -10.13 -3.78 4.37
CA ALA A 101 -9.53 -5.11 4.44
C ALA A 101 -10.60 -6.19 4.62
N THR A 102 -10.32 -7.41 4.17
CA THR A 102 -11.28 -8.52 4.19
C THR A 102 -11.68 -8.97 5.60
N TRP A 103 -10.79 -8.77 6.58
CA TRP A 103 -10.99 -9.17 7.98
C TRP A 103 -11.70 -8.11 8.84
N CYS A 104 -11.94 -6.91 8.30
CA CYS A 104 -12.41 -5.74 9.03
C CYS A 104 -13.96 -5.69 9.06
N PRO A 105 -14.62 -5.84 10.23
CA PRO A 105 -16.09 -5.84 10.31
C PRO A 105 -16.72 -4.52 9.87
N HIS A 106 -16.11 -3.39 10.24
CA HIS A 106 -16.56 -2.05 9.81
C HIS A 106 -16.51 -1.90 8.29
N CYS A 107 -15.52 -2.51 7.65
CA CYS A 107 -15.36 -2.50 6.21
C CYS A 107 -16.41 -3.37 5.52
N GLN A 108 -16.70 -4.55 6.09
CA GLN A 108 -17.75 -5.45 5.62
C GLN A 108 -19.14 -4.82 5.70
N TRP A 109 -19.43 -4.05 6.77
CA TRP A 109 -20.73 -3.40 6.96
C TRP A 109 -21.11 -2.47 5.80
N VAL A 110 -20.18 -1.63 5.34
CA VAL A 110 -20.41 -0.65 4.26
C VAL A 110 -20.05 -1.19 2.86
N GLY A 111 -19.23 -2.24 2.76
CA GLY A 111 -18.55 -2.64 1.53
C GLY A 111 -19.46 -2.93 0.34
N ASP A 112 -20.56 -3.68 0.54
CA ASP A 112 -21.50 -3.99 -0.54
C ASP A 112 -22.33 -2.78 -0.97
N THR A 113 -22.63 -1.88 -0.03
CA THR A 113 -23.30 -0.62 -0.29
C THR A 113 -22.41 0.30 -1.11
N PHE A 114 -21.13 0.44 -0.73
CA PHE A 114 -20.15 1.21 -1.49
C PHE A 114 -19.95 0.63 -2.91
N ASN A 115 -19.86 -0.69 -3.04
CA ASN A 115 -19.76 -1.36 -4.35
C ASN A 115 -20.95 -1.06 -5.25
N SER A 116 -22.16 -1.07 -4.70
CA SER A 116 -23.39 -0.76 -5.44
C SER A 116 -23.41 0.69 -5.89
N TRP A 117 -23.13 1.61 -4.96
CA TRP A 117 -23.01 3.04 -5.24
C TRP A 117 -21.95 3.36 -6.30
N ALA A 118 -20.78 2.71 -6.22
CA ALA A 118 -19.67 2.91 -7.16
C ALA A 118 -20.05 2.55 -8.60
N LYS A 119 -20.83 1.47 -8.80
CA LYS A 119 -21.29 1.04 -10.13
C LYS A 119 -22.23 2.03 -10.81
N GLU A 120 -22.97 2.79 -10.01
CA GLU A 120 -23.91 3.82 -10.50
C GLU A 120 -23.18 5.09 -10.95
N GLN A 121 -21.97 5.33 -10.43
CA GLN A 121 -21.20 6.51 -10.81
C GLN A 121 -20.74 6.47 -12.28
N LYS A 122 -20.82 7.63 -12.95
CA LYS A 122 -20.37 7.84 -14.34
C LYS A 122 -19.39 9.00 -14.48
N ASP A 123 -19.50 9.97 -13.59
CA ASP A 123 -18.74 11.23 -13.66
C ASP A 123 -17.49 11.22 -12.77
N VAL A 124 -17.29 10.18 -11.96
CA VAL A 124 -16.09 9.94 -11.15
C VAL A 124 -15.49 8.58 -11.46
N VAL A 125 -14.18 8.43 -11.25
CA VAL A 125 -13.48 7.13 -11.24
C VAL A 125 -13.48 6.63 -9.81
N VAL A 126 -13.89 5.37 -9.59
CA VAL A 126 -14.01 4.81 -8.24
C VAL A 126 -13.15 3.58 -8.09
N TYR A 127 -12.39 3.54 -7.00
CA TYR A 127 -11.55 2.43 -6.58
C TYR A 127 -11.99 1.92 -5.22
N ARG A 128 -12.02 0.60 -5.06
CA ARG A 128 -12.07 -0.03 -3.73
C ARG A 128 -10.94 -1.02 -3.60
N TYR A 129 -10.01 -0.73 -2.69
CA TYR A 129 -8.86 -1.56 -2.43
C TYR A 129 -9.02 -2.34 -1.14
N GLU A 130 -8.73 -3.64 -1.19
CA GLU A 130 -8.47 -4.46 -0.01
C GLU A 130 -6.96 -4.46 0.24
N VAL A 131 -6.51 -3.75 1.27
CA VAL A 131 -5.08 -3.53 1.53
C VAL A 131 -4.37 -4.78 2.05
N ASP A 132 -5.12 -5.75 2.56
CA ASP A 132 -4.61 -7.04 3.05
C ASP A 132 -4.40 -8.06 1.92
N THR A 133 -5.23 -8.03 0.88
CA THR A 133 -5.11 -8.93 -0.28
C THR A 133 -4.46 -8.26 -1.50
N ASN A 134 -4.21 -6.96 -1.42
CA ASN A 134 -3.61 -6.14 -2.48
C ASN A 134 -4.41 -6.26 -3.79
N GLU A 135 -5.70 -5.91 -3.74
CA GLU A 135 -6.64 -6.07 -4.84
C GLU A 135 -7.62 -4.90 -4.95
N ASN A 136 -7.91 -4.45 -6.17
CA ASN A 136 -9.07 -3.63 -6.49
C ASN A 136 -10.31 -4.52 -6.65
N VAL A 137 -11.21 -4.53 -5.67
CA VAL A 137 -12.36 -5.46 -5.70
C VAL A 137 -13.46 -5.04 -6.69
N LEU A 138 -13.41 -3.82 -7.22
CA LEU A 138 -14.36 -3.40 -8.25
C LEU A 138 -14.02 -3.99 -9.62
N THR A 139 -12.73 -4.17 -9.92
CA THR A 139 -12.24 -4.70 -11.21
C THR A 139 -11.67 -6.12 -11.11
N GLY A 140 -11.30 -6.57 -9.91
CA GLY A 140 -10.57 -7.82 -9.67
C GLY A 140 -9.06 -7.72 -9.94
N GLU A 141 -8.55 -6.53 -10.25
CA GLU A 141 -7.14 -6.32 -10.54
C GLU A 141 -6.28 -6.46 -9.28
N LYS A 142 -5.12 -7.11 -9.41
CA LYS A 142 -4.15 -7.28 -8.34
C LYS A 142 -3.15 -6.13 -8.35
N GLY A 143 -2.78 -5.68 -7.16
CA GLY A 143 -1.90 -4.54 -6.94
C GLY A 143 -2.68 -3.27 -6.60
N ILE A 144 -2.15 -2.52 -5.64
CA ILE A 144 -2.49 -1.13 -5.40
C ILE A 144 -1.36 -0.30 -6.03
N PRO A 145 -1.64 0.55 -7.04
CA PRO A 145 -0.64 1.45 -7.60
C PRO A 145 0.00 2.32 -6.52
N GLU A 146 1.28 2.66 -6.69
CA GLU A 146 2.06 3.37 -5.66
C GLU A 146 1.49 4.76 -5.38
N GLU A 147 0.96 5.42 -6.40
CA GLU A 147 0.23 6.69 -6.32
C GLU A 147 -1.04 6.58 -5.45
N HIS A 148 -1.79 5.48 -5.57
CA HIS A 148 -2.98 5.23 -4.75
C HIS A 148 -2.59 4.88 -3.31
N LYS A 149 -1.49 4.15 -3.13
CA LYS A 149 -0.93 3.85 -1.81
C LYS A 149 -0.46 5.13 -1.10
N LYS A 150 0.15 6.07 -1.82
CA LYS A 150 0.50 7.39 -1.26
C LYS A 150 -0.74 8.12 -0.76
N ILE A 151 -1.83 8.14 -1.52
CA ILE A 151 -3.11 8.72 -1.06
C ILE A 151 -3.60 8.03 0.22
N TYR A 152 -3.52 6.70 0.30
CA TYR A 152 -3.90 5.98 1.51
C TYR A 152 -3.06 6.41 2.73
N ASP A 153 -1.73 6.29 2.63
CA ASP A 153 -0.81 6.65 3.72
C ASP A 153 -0.99 8.13 4.11
N GLU A 154 -1.29 8.95 3.11
CA GLU A 154 -1.41 10.37 3.27
C GLU A 154 -2.81 10.85 3.65
N PHE A 155 -3.90 10.09 3.63
CA PHE A 155 -5.14 10.53 4.31
C PHE A 155 -5.43 9.73 5.58
N ASN A 156 -4.63 8.69 5.80
CA ASN A 156 -4.79 7.77 6.91
C ASN A 156 -3.41 7.40 7.49
N PRO A 157 -2.73 8.36 8.16
CA PRO A 157 -1.39 8.15 8.71
C PRO A 157 -1.35 7.09 9.81
N ASN A 158 -2.51 6.77 10.39
CA ASN A 158 -2.66 5.74 11.42
C ASN A 158 -3.01 4.36 10.84
N GLN A 159 -3.13 4.23 9.51
CA GLN A 159 -3.43 2.99 8.79
C GLN A 159 -4.69 2.26 9.29
N THR A 160 -5.72 3.03 9.64
CA THR A 160 -7.04 2.56 10.08
C THR A 160 -8.01 2.40 8.91
N ILE A 161 -8.94 1.46 9.01
CA ILE A 161 -9.88 1.12 7.92
C ILE A 161 -11.31 0.95 8.45
N PRO A 162 -12.36 1.22 7.64
CA PRO A 162 -12.28 1.71 6.26
C PRO A 162 -11.80 3.17 6.20
N THR A 163 -11.15 3.54 5.10
CA THR A 163 -10.77 4.94 4.81
C THR A 163 -11.35 5.34 3.46
N PHE A 164 -11.98 6.51 3.42
CA PHE A 164 -12.59 7.09 2.24
C PHE A 164 -11.84 8.34 1.83
N VAL A 165 -11.56 8.52 0.54
CA VAL A 165 -10.95 9.73 -0.03
C VAL A 165 -11.67 10.10 -1.31
N PHE A 166 -12.22 11.30 -1.37
CA PHE A 166 -13.03 11.81 -2.48
C PHE A 166 -12.34 13.04 -3.07
N GLY A 167 -11.89 12.91 -4.31
CA GLY A 167 -11.19 13.96 -5.07
C GLY A 167 -9.91 14.46 -4.40
N CYS A 168 -9.35 13.71 -3.45
CA CYS A 168 -8.26 14.15 -2.58
C CYS A 168 -8.55 15.46 -1.82
N LYS A 169 -9.83 15.85 -1.72
CA LYS A 169 -10.30 17.03 -0.99
C LYS A 169 -11.10 16.68 0.23
N TYR A 170 -11.80 15.55 0.21
CA TYR A 170 -12.61 15.10 1.33
C TYR A 170 -12.14 13.72 1.75
N ALA A 171 -11.78 13.56 3.02
CA ALA A 171 -11.39 12.24 3.54
C ALA A 171 -12.07 11.94 4.86
N ARG A 172 -12.32 10.65 5.09
CA ARG A 172 -12.90 10.14 6.32
C ARG A 172 -12.26 8.81 6.68
N VAL A 173 -11.89 8.67 7.94
CA VAL A 173 -11.50 7.40 8.54
C VAL A 173 -12.69 6.85 9.34
N GLY A 174 -13.08 5.62 9.05
CA GLY A 174 -14.23 4.95 9.64
C GLY A 174 -15.56 5.23 8.92
N ASN A 175 -16.62 4.61 9.43
CA ASN A 175 -17.98 4.81 8.96
C ASN A 175 -18.62 5.99 9.70
N GLY A 176 -19.44 6.76 9.01
CA GLY A 176 -20.17 7.90 9.57
C GLY A 176 -21.42 7.49 10.33
N TYR A 177 -22.11 6.43 9.90
CA TYR A 177 -23.44 6.08 10.41
C TYR A 177 -23.61 4.62 10.83
N GLU A 178 -22.52 3.90 11.05
CA GLU A 178 -22.57 2.49 11.50
C GLU A 178 -23.25 2.32 12.85
N ASN A 179 -23.02 3.24 13.80
CA ASN A 179 -23.68 3.24 15.11
C ASN A 179 -25.21 3.39 15.01
N GLU A 180 -25.69 4.03 13.93
CA GLU A 180 -27.11 4.18 13.63
C GLU A 180 -27.63 3.02 12.75
N ASN A 181 -26.72 2.17 12.26
CA ASN A 181 -26.98 1.11 11.28
C ASN A 181 -27.73 1.62 10.03
N ASP A 182 -27.34 2.81 9.55
CA ASP A 182 -28.01 3.50 8.44
C ASP A 182 -27.10 3.60 7.21
N LEU A 183 -27.18 2.59 6.35
CA LEU A 183 -26.43 2.54 5.08
C LEU A 183 -26.95 3.55 4.05
N GLN A 184 -28.20 4.00 4.15
CA GLN A 184 -28.73 4.98 3.22
C GLN A 184 -28.12 6.36 3.47
N LYS A 185 -27.93 6.75 4.74
CA LYS A 185 -27.21 7.98 5.08
C LYS A 185 -25.75 7.99 4.61
N GLU A 186 -25.09 6.82 4.55
CA GLU A 186 -23.77 6.71 3.93
C GLU A 186 -23.84 7.08 2.45
N VAL A 187 -24.75 6.45 1.70
CA VAL A 187 -24.97 6.73 0.27
C VAL A 187 -25.32 8.19 0.03
N ASP A 188 -26.24 8.76 0.81
CA ASP A 188 -26.65 10.16 0.70
C ASP A 188 -25.45 11.09 0.93
N THR A 189 -24.61 10.77 1.93
CA THR A 189 -23.39 11.54 2.21
C THR A 189 -22.36 11.39 1.08
N PHE A 190 -22.19 10.20 0.50
CA PHE A 190 -21.29 10.02 -0.64
C PHE A 190 -21.74 10.85 -1.85
N ASN A 191 -23.04 10.90 -2.13
CA ASN A 191 -23.61 11.74 -3.19
C ASN A 191 -23.40 13.24 -2.91
N ASP A 192 -23.65 13.67 -1.66
CA ASP A 192 -23.39 15.05 -1.24
C ASP A 192 -21.92 15.43 -1.46
N VAL A 193 -20.97 14.56 -1.11
CA VAL A 193 -19.53 14.82 -1.29
C VAL A 193 -19.14 14.78 -2.77
N VAL A 194 -19.65 13.84 -3.56
CA VAL A 194 -19.40 13.82 -5.01
C VAL A 194 -19.89 15.11 -5.67
N SER A 195 -21.04 15.65 -5.26
CA SER A 195 -21.54 16.93 -5.77
C SER A 195 -20.63 18.14 -5.51
N LYS A 196 -19.66 18.02 -4.60
CA LYS A 196 -18.66 19.06 -4.30
C LYS A 196 -17.40 18.98 -5.16
N ILE A 197 -17.18 17.85 -5.83
CA ILE A 197 -15.96 17.60 -6.62
C ILE A 197 -16.24 17.46 -8.11
N LEU A 198 -17.52 17.46 -8.52
CA LEU A 198 -17.97 17.64 -9.90
C LEU A 198 -18.11 19.13 -10.22
#